data_AF-A0A1M6GZ61-F1
#
_entry.id   AF-A0A1M6GZ61-F1
#
_cell.length_a   1.000
_cell.length_b   1.000
_cell.length_c   1.000
_cell.angle_alpha   90.00
_cell.angle_beta   90.00
_cell.angle_gamma   90.00
#
_symmetry.space_group_name_H-M   'P 1'
#
loop_
_entity.id
_entity.type
_entity.pdbx_description
1 polymer ?
#
loop_
_entity_poly.entity_id
_entity_poly.type
_entity_poly.pdbx_seq_one_letter_code
_entity_poly.pdbx_strand_id
1 'polypeptide(L)'
;MKVFINCIECQREAGLPSFNFAEVDVNNDFYFNTTCEKGHKTITLLQEERFEVLFEFGCGALLDGYYRETVSSIAAAIERYHEFFMRVVVIQNGFPMDKFDEIWKWMSNQSERQLGAFYLTYLSEFKNVPQNFVEKHAPFRNKVVHKGYIPNKDEANNYAKEAYGYIVHSLQVLKSTYSESINKLIFMNLQNATSANNKLPVSTMGVNSIIGLISGEKDWGSKSFEKALDDFRIRREMLAQLPNIHLLLTEDANDIAKEATYRTHFDPKDGRILGFYPSIIEYETIPEPHIDLTYEEWQGCLKAPDRCSVDTDSKKLVFE
;
A
#
# COMPACT_ATOMS: atom_id res chain seq x y z
N MET A 1 13.06 1.68 -6.12
CA MET A 1 11.82 0.87 -6.30
C MET A 1 10.81 1.75 -6.99
N LYS A 2 10.02 1.16 -7.88
CA LYS A 2 8.94 1.86 -8.56
C LYS A 2 7.60 1.44 -8.01
N VAL A 3 6.67 2.37 -7.95
CA VAL A 3 5.27 2.12 -7.60
C VAL A 3 4.39 2.64 -8.72
N PHE A 4 3.27 1.93 -8.93
CA PHE A 4 2.33 2.19 -10.02
C PHE A 4 1.06 2.76 -9.40
N ILE A 5 0.76 4.01 -9.74
CA ILE A 5 -0.30 4.78 -9.09
C ILE A 5 -1.48 4.92 -10.03
N ASN A 6 -2.66 4.49 -9.58
CA ASN A 6 -3.91 4.74 -10.26
C ASN A 6 -4.41 6.17 -9.99
N CYS A 7 -4.97 6.83 -10.99
CA CYS A 7 -5.55 8.15 -10.81
C CYS A 7 -6.91 8.06 -10.08
N ILE A 8 -7.00 8.65 -8.89
CA ILE A 8 -8.24 8.63 -8.08
C ILE A 8 -9.39 9.40 -8.74
N GLU A 9 -9.12 10.48 -9.46
CA GLU A 9 -10.16 11.22 -10.18
C GLU A 9 -10.72 10.39 -11.34
N CYS A 10 -9.87 9.72 -12.11
CA CYS A 10 -10.34 8.78 -13.13
C CYS A 10 -11.20 7.67 -12.54
N GLN A 11 -10.84 7.17 -11.35
CA GLN A 11 -11.62 6.16 -10.66
C GLN A 11 -12.98 6.70 -10.18
N ARG A 12 -13.03 7.94 -9.69
CA ARG A 12 -14.29 8.59 -9.30
C ARG A 12 -15.24 8.79 -10.48
N GLU A 13 -14.71 9.24 -11.62
CA GLU A 13 -15.50 9.42 -12.84
C GLU A 13 -16.05 8.09 -13.38
N ALA A 14 -15.21 7.05 -13.43
CA ALA A 14 -15.58 5.77 -14.03
C ALA A 14 -16.35 4.85 -13.06
N GLY A 15 -16.34 5.14 -11.76
CA GLY A 15 -16.84 4.24 -10.72
C GLY A 15 -16.00 2.97 -10.53
N LEU A 16 -14.91 2.81 -11.28
CA LEU A 16 -14.03 1.63 -11.30
C LEU A 16 -12.56 2.07 -11.31
N PRO A 17 -11.62 1.29 -10.73
CA PRO A 17 -10.20 1.63 -10.77
C PRO A 17 -9.69 1.84 -12.20
N SER A 18 -8.93 2.93 -12.41
CA SER A 18 -8.26 3.14 -13.69
C SER A 18 -7.08 2.18 -13.81
N PHE A 19 -6.99 1.49 -14.96
CA PHE A 19 -5.84 0.67 -15.32
C PHE A 19 -4.70 1.48 -15.94
N ASN A 20 -4.84 2.81 -16.06
CA ASN A 20 -3.76 3.69 -16.49
C ASN A 20 -2.95 4.09 -15.26
N PHE A 21 -1.78 3.46 -15.11
CA PHE A 21 -0.90 3.68 -13.98
C PHE A 21 0.17 4.71 -14.30
N ALA A 22 0.35 5.67 -13.40
CA ALA A 22 1.55 6.50 -13.38
C ALA A 22 2.67 5.73 -12.67
N GLU A 23 3.77 5.49 -13.37
CA GLU A 23 4.98 4.90 -12.81
C GLU A 23 5.81 5.98 -12.11
N VAL A 24 6.04 5.83 -10.81
CA VAL A 24 6.83 6.79 -10.02
C VAL A 24 7.88 6.11 -9.15
N ASP A 25 8.96 6.83 -8.86
CA ASP A 25 10.00 6.38 -7.94
C ASP A 25 9.61 6.67 -6.50
N VAL A 26 9.77 5.67 -5.63
CA VAL A 26 9.58 5.85 -4.18
C VAL A 26 10.57 6.88 -3.65
N ASN A 27 10.05 7.87 -2.93
CA ASN A 27 10.82 8.94 -2.32
C ASN A 27 10.74 8.89 -0.78
N ASN A 28 11.41 9.81 -0.10
CA ASN A 28 11.45 9.87 1.37
C ASN A 28 10.14 10.31 2.01
N ASP A 29 9.26 10.97 1.26
CA ASP A 29 8.05 11.57 1.80
C ASP A 29 6.83 10.67 1.58
N PHE A 30 6.99 9.57 0.83
CA PHE A 30 5.91 8.64 0.47
C PHE A 30 4.70 9.34 -0.15
N TYR A 31 5.00 10.42 -0.85
CA TYR A 31 4.06 11.35 -1.43
C TYR A 31 4.37 11.48 -2.92
N PHE A 32 3.34 11.32 -3.75
CA PHE A 32 3.49 11.31 -5.19
C PHE A 32 2.51 12.28 -5.84
N ASN A 33 3.08 13.27 -6.54
CA ASN A 33 2.34 14.15 -7.43
C ASN A 33 2.29 13.55 -8.83
N THR A 34 1.10 13.16 -9.28
CA THR A 34 0.92 12.54 -10.59
C THR A 34 -0.02 13.37 -11.44
N THR A 35 0.24 13.41 -12.74
CA THR A 35 -0.72 13.89 -13.74
C THR A 35 -1.07 12.73 -14.67
N CYS A 36 -2.34 12.35 -14.76
CA CYS A 36 -2.75 11.27 -15.65
C CYS A 36 -2.93 11.76 -17.09
N GLU A 37 -3.16 10.85 -18.04
CA GLU A 37 -3.37 11.16 -19.46
C GLU A 37 -4.59 12.04 -19.74
N LYS A 38 -5.61 12.00 -18.86
CA LYS A 38 -6.76 12.91 -18.89
C LYS A 38 -6.47 14.31 -18.34
N GLY A 39 -5.26 14.55 -17.83
CA GLY A 39 -4.83 15.83 -17.26
C GLY A 39 -5.18 16.04 -15.77
N HIS A 40 -5.76 15.04 -15.09
CA HIS A 40 -6.02 15.14 -13.65
C HIS A 40 -4.72 15.18 -12.86
N LYS A 41 -4.63 16.15 -11.94
CA LYS A 41 -3.52 16.28 -11.00
C LYS A 41 -3.96 15.74 -9.66
N THR A 42 -3.29 14.70 -9.18
CA THR A 42 -3.63 14.01 -7.94
C THR A 42 -2.40 13.82 -7.07
N ILE A 43 -2.66 13.74 -5.77
CA ILE A 43 -1.69 13.34 -4.77
C ILE A 43 -2.03 11.93 -4.32
N THR A 44 -1.03 11.07 -4.25
CA THR A 44 -1.17 9.74 -3.64
C THR A 44 -0.16 9.58 -2.51
N LEU A 45 -0.65 9.11 -1.37
CA LEU A 45 0.15 8.81 -0.18
C LEU A 45 0.29 7.30 0.00
N LEU A 46 1.50 6.83 0.23
CA LEU A 46 1.75 5.43 0.57
C LEU A 46 1.35 5.16 2.03
N GLN A 47 0.66 4.04 2.29
CA GLN A 47 0.27 3.66 3.65
C GLN A 47 1.35 2.89 4.40
N GLU A 48 2.33 2.33 3.67
CA GLU A 48 3.42 1.54 4.23
C GLU A 48 4.33 2.40 5.11
N GLU A 49 4.80 1.79 6.19
CA GLU A 49 5.75 2.43 7.08
C GLU A 49 7.18 2.33 6.53
N ARG A 50 8.03 3.27 6.92
CA ARG A 50 9.39 3.40 6.36
C ARG A 50 10.23 2.14 6.51
N PHE A 51 10.04 1.41 7.60
CA PHE A 51 10.75 0.16 7.82
C PHE A 51 10.36 -0.93 6.81
N GLU A 52 9.10 -0.96 6.37
CA GLU A 52 8.62 -1.95 5.38
C GLU A 52 9.27 -1.71 4.02
N VAL A 53 9.29 -0.46 3.56
CA VAL A 53 9.89 -0.06 2.29
C VAL A 53 11.40 -0.35 2.27
N LEU A 54 12.10 -0.02 3.36
CA LEU A 54 13.54 -0.33 3.48
C LEU A 54 13.81 -1.83 3.52
N PHE A 55 12.94 -2.61 4.17
CA PHE A 55 13.04 -4.06 4.17
C PHE A 55 12.85 -4.64 2.76
N GLU A 56 11.88 -4.11 2.02
CA GLU A 56 11.62 -4.48 0.64
C GLU A 56 12.80 -4.12 -0.28
N PHE A 57 13.46 -2.96 -0.08
CA PHE A 57 14.71 -2.64 -0.80
C PHE A 57 15.82 -3.66 -0.53
N GLY A 58 15.97 -4.09 0.72
CA GLY A 58 16.95 -5.12 1.07
C GLY A 58 16.67 -6.47 0.43
N CYS A 59 15.40 -6.85 0.33
CA CYS A 59 14.99 -8.08 -0.35
C CYS A 59 15.12 -7.98 -1.87
N GLY A 60 14.85 -6.82 -2.47
CA GLY A 60 15.12 -6.57 -3.89
C GLY A 60 16.60 -6.73 -4.20
N ALA A 61 17.47 -6.11 -3.39
CA ALA A 61 18.91 -6.28 -3.48
C ALA A 61 19.34 -7.75 -3.32
N LEU A 62 18.69 -8.51 -2.45
CA LEU A 62 18.98 -9.94 -2.24
C LEU A 62 18.67 -10.75 -3.51
N LEU A 63 17.51 -10.51 -4.12
CA LEU A 63 17.09 -11.16 -5.37
C LEU A 63 18.02 -10.81 -6.52
N ASP A 64 18.55 -9.59 -6.55
CA ASP A 64 19.39 -9.08 -7.63
C ASP A 64 20.89 -9.38 -7.45
N GLY A 65 21.28 -10.02 -6.33
CA GLY A 65 22.68 -10.38 -6.06
C GLY A 65 23.51 -9.29 -5.37
N TYR A 66 22.89 -8.20 -4.93
CA TYR A 66 23.52 -7.09 -4.20
C TYR A 66 23.53 -7.35 -2.69
N TYR A 67 24.30 -8.36 -2.27
CA TYR A 67 24.26 -8.89 -0.90
C TYR A 67 24.71 -7.90 0.18
N ARG A 68 25.62 -6.98 -0.16
CA ARG A 68 26.04 -5.93 0.77
C ARG A 68 24.89 -4.94 1.02
N GLU A 69 24.20 -4.56 -0.04
CA GLU A 69 23.06 -3.64 -0.05
C GLU A 69 21.86 -4.24 0.69
N THR A 70 21.67 -5.56 0.61
CA THR A 70 20.71 -6.31 1.44
C THR A 70 20.94 -6.03 2.92
N VAL A 71 22.18 -6.25 3.40
CA VAL A 71 22.50 -6.10 4.82
C VAL A 71 22.34 -4.64 5.27
N SER A 72 22.81 -3.67 4.49
CA SER A 72 22.68 -2.26 4.86
C SER A 72 21.22 -1.78 4.89
N SER A 73 20.41 -2.19 3.91
CA SER A 73 19.01 -1.76 3.81
C SER A 73 18.16 -2.39 4.93
N ILE A 74 18.38 -3.67 5.23
CA ILE A 74 17.68 -4.37 6.31
C ILE A 74 18.10 -3.84 7.69
N ALA A 75 19.39 -3.52 7.88
CA ALA A 75 19.82 -2.88 9.13
C ALA A 75 19.11 -1.53 9.35
N ALA A 76 18.98 -0.71 8.30
CA ALA A 76 18.24 0.55 8.36
C ALA A 76 16.73 0.33 8.60
N ALA A 77 16.15 -0.72 8.01
CA ALA A 77 14.76 -1.11 8.26
C ALA A 77 14.51 -1.42 9.74
N ILE A 78 15.42 -2.17 10.38
CA ILE A 78 15.32 -2.50 11.81
C ILE A 78 15.35 -1.24 12.69
N GLU A 79 16.23 -0.29 12.40
CA GLU A 79 16.29 0.97 13.15
C GLU A 79 14.99 1.78 13.00
N ARG A 80 14.42 1.84 11.79
CA ARG A 80 13.11 2.48 11.56
C ARG A 80 11.97 1.70 12.21
N TYR A 81 12.09 0.38 12.33
CA TYR A 81 11.12 -0.45 13.04
C TYR A 81 11.11 -0.15 14.55
N HIS A 82 12.28 0.01 15.18
CA HIS A 82 12.35 0.41 16.59
C HIS A 82 11.67 1.75 16.84
N GLU A 83 11.90 2.72 15.96
CA GLU A 83 11.20 4.00 16.00
C GLU A 83 9.68 3.82 15.92
N PHE A 84 9.21 3.10 14.90
CA PHE A 84 7.79 2.80 14.71
C PHE A 84 7.18 2.16 15.97
N PHE A 85 7.83 1.13 16.52
CA PHE A 85 7.39 0.46 17.74
C PHE A 85 7.22 1.45 18.91
N MET A 86 8.21 2.30 19.14
CA MET A 86 8.15 3.29 20.22
C MET A 86 7.04 4.32 19.99
N ARG A 87 6.84 4.78 18.76
CA ARG A 87 5.73 5.68 18.40
C ARG A 87 4.37 5.05 18.70
N VAL A 88 4.18 3.77 18.40
CA VAL A 88 2.95 3.04 18.74
C VAL A 88 2.74 2.99 20.25
N VAL A 89 3.78 2.69 21.03
CA VAL A 89 3.69 2.65 22.50
C VAL A 89 3.39 4.03 23.11
N VAL A 90 3.97 5.10 22.55
CA VAL A 90 3.69 6.48 22.97
C VAL A 90 2.21 6.82 22.77
N ILE A 91 1.65 6.48 21.61
CA ILE A 91 0.24 6.67 21.30
C ILE A 91 -0.65 5.85 22.24
N GLN A 92 -0.28 4.58 22.46
CA GLN A 92 -1.00 3.68 23.34
C GLN A 92 -1.10 4.21 24.76
N ASN A 93 0.00 4.74 25.28
CA ASN A 93 0.07 5.28 26.64
C ASN A 93 -0.47 6.72 26.75
N GLY A 94 -1.05 7.26 25.67
CA GLY A 94 -1.68 8.58 25.66
C GLY A 94 -0.69 9.75 25.75
N PHE A 95 0.58 9.52 25.44
CA PHE A 95 1.58 10.58 25.44
C PHE A 95 1.48 11.46 24.19
N PRO A 96 1.72 12.78 24.31
CA PRO A 96 1.75 13.68 23.16
C PRO A 96 2.89 13.35 22.19
N MET A 97 2.57 13.17 20.90
CA MET A 97 3.55 12.82 19.87
C MET A 97 4.60 13.91 19.62
N ASP A 98 4.25 15.18 19.77
CA ASP A 98 5.18 16.31 19.68
C ASP A 98 6.30 16.23 20.75
N LYS A 99 5.95 15.77 21.96
CA LYS A 99 6.92 15.54 23.04
C LYS A 99 7.81 14.34 22.78
N PHE A 100 7.26 13.28 22.18
CA PHE A 100 8.09 12.19 21.69
C PHE A 100 9.08 12.68 20.63
N ASP A 101 8.63 13.46 19.64
CA ASP A 101 9.50 13.98 18.58
C ASP A 101 10.60 14.91 19.11
N GLU A 102 10.33 15.72 20.15
CA GLU A 102 11.33 16.52 20.85
C GLU A 102 12.46 15.64 21.44
N ILE A 103 12.10 14.55 22.12
CA ILE A 103 13.07 13.62 22.74
C ILE A 103 13.76 12.76 21.68
N TRP A 104 13.03 12.29 20.67
CA TRP A 104 13.54 11.42 19.61
C TRP A 104 14.71 12.08 18.87
N LYS A 105 14.66 13.40 18.65
CA LYS A 105 15.76 14.18 18.07
C LYS A 105 17.09 14.04 18.81
N TRP A 106 17.09 13.75 20.11
CA TRP A 106 18.32 13.57 20.90
C TRP A 106 19.01 12.22 20.66
N MET A 107 18.30 11.24 20.09
CA MET A 107 18.80 9.87 19.90
C MET A 107 18.63 9.32 18.48
N SER A 108 17.94 10.02 17.58
CA SER A 108 17.66 9.57 16.20
C SER A 108 18.90 9.24 15.37
N ASN A 109 20.07 9.77 15.75
CA ASN A 109 21.37 9.50 15.09
C ASN A 109 22.26 8.50 15.85
N GLN A 110 21.75 7.84 16.90
CA GLN A 110 22.53 6.92 17.74
C GLN A 110 21.81 5.57 17.85
N SER A 111 22.20 4.61 17.01
CA SER A 111 21.58 3.28 16.93
C SER A 111 21.56 2.55 18.27
N GLU A 112 22.65 2.65 19.05
CA GLU A 112 22.75 2.01 20.37
C GLU A 112 21.75 2.59 21.38
N ARG A 113 21.50 3.91 21.33
CA ARG A 113 20.49 4.55 22.19
C ARG A 113 19.07 4.15 21.80
N GLN A 114 18.79 4.09 20.49
CA GLN A 114 17.50 3.62 19.98
C GLN A 114 17.23 2.18 20.39
N LEU A 115 18.25 1.32 20.31
CA LEU A 115 18.14 -0.07 20.73
C LEU A 115 17.87 -0.22 22.23
N GLY A 116 18.63 0.50 23.06
CA GLY A 116 18.43 0.50 24.51
C GLY A 116 17.03 0.99 24.89
N ALA A 117 16.56 2.06 24.25
CA ALA A 117 15.20 2.56 24.42
C ALA A 117 14.15 1.48 24.04
N PHE A 118 14.29 0.87 22.86
CA PHE A 118 13.41 -0.21 22.42
C PHE A 118 13.36 -1.38 23.42
N TYR A 119 14.49 -1.88 23.89
CA TYR A 119 14.53 -3.00 24.84
C TYR A 119 13.85 -2.67 26.17
N LEU A 120 14.10 -1.49 26.73
CA LEU A 120 13.47 -1.07 27.98
C LEU A 120 11.97 -0.81 27.82
N THR A 121 11.56 -0.21 26.70
CA THR A 121 10.14 -0.02 26.38
C THR A 121 9.44 -1.37 26.21
N TYR A 122 10.02 -2.31 25.45
CA TYR A 122 9.43 -3.64 25.26
C TYR A 122 9.27 -4.38 26.60
N LEU A 123 10.30 -4.36 27.45
CA LEU A 123 10.23 -4.95 28.80
C LEU A 123 9.15 -4.29 29.66
N SER A 124 9.05 -2.96 29.61
CA SER A 124 8.06 -2.21 30.38
C SER A 124 6.63 -2.55 29.96
N GLU A 125 6.36 -2.59 28.65
CA GLU A 125 5.01 -2.80 28.12
C GLU A 125 4.57 -4.27 28.23
N PHE A 126 5.43 -5.20 27.83
CA PHE A 126 5.04 -6.61 27.67
C PHE A 126 5.52 -7.53 28.78
N LYS A 127 6.26 -7.00 29.77
CA LYS A 127 6.86 -7.77 30.88
C LYS A 127 7.66 -8.99 30.40
N ASN A 128 8.21 -8.88 29.21
CA ASN A 128 8.98 -9.91 28.53
C ASN A 128 10.15 -9.26 27.79
N VAL A 129 11.14 -10.04 27.37
CA VAL A 129 12.25 -9.54 26.57
C VAL A 129 11.99 -9.78 25.08
N PRO A 130 12.34 -8.84 24.20
CA PRO A 130 12.28 -9.09 22.77
C PRO A 130 13.38 -10.10 22.37
N GLN A 131 13.25 -10.71 21.20
CA GLN A 131 14.31 -11.55 20.65
C GLN A 131 15.61 -10.73 20.52
N ASN A 132 16.73 -11.30 20.97
CA ASN A 132 18.04 -10.65 20.93
C ASN A 132 18.68 -10.74 19.53
N PHE A 133 18.03 -10.16 18.52
CA PHE A 133 18.52 -10.14 17.14
C PHE A 133 19.70 -9.17 16.99
N VAL A 134 19.55 -7.93 17.48
CA VAL A 134 20.49 -6.85 17.13
C VAL A 134 21.87 -7.10 17.72
N GLU A 135 21.97 -7.51 18.98
CA GLU A 135 23.25 -7.86 19.62
C GLU A 135 23.92 -9.04 18.88
N LYS A 136 23.13 -10.08 18.59
CA LYS A 136 23.60 -11.29 17.92
C LYS A 136 24.21 -11.00 16.55
N HIS A 137 23.61 -10.09 15.79
CA HIS A 137 24.04 -9.78 14.43
C HIS A 137 24.85 -8.49 14.27
N ALA A 138 25.04 -7.71 15.34
CA ALA A 138 25.84 -6.48 15.32
C ALA A 138 27.26 -6.72 14.78
N PRO A 139 28.01 -7.77 15.17
CA PRO A 139 29.34 -8.01 14.61
C PRO A 139 29.34 -8.21 13.09
N PHE A 140 28.37 -8.96 12.57
CA PHE A 140 28.22 -9.21 11.13
C PHE A 140 27.83 -7.92 10.39
N ARG A 141 26.78 -7.23 10.86
CA ARG A 141 26.34 -5.93 10.30
C ARG A 141 27.48 -4.93 10.26
N ASN A 142 28.22 -4.78 11.37
CA ASN A 142 29.30 -3.80 11.47
C ASN A 142 30.46 -4.15 10.52
N LYS A 143 30.75 -5.44 10.34
CA LYS A 143 31.75 -5.91 9.37
C LYS A 143 31.35 -5.55 7.94
N VAL A 144 30.09 -5.77 7.55
CA VAL A 144 29.59 -5.47 6.20
C VAL A 144 29.51 -3.96 5.95
N VAL A 145 28.89 -3.22 6.87
CA VAL A 145 28.57 -1.80 6.70
C VAL A 145 29.81 -0.91 6.85
N HIS A 146 30.65 -1.17 7.86
CA HIS A 146 31.76 -0.27 8.21
C HIS A 146 33.14 -0.78 7.79
N LYS A 147 33.34 -2.09 7.64
CA LYS A 147 34.64 -2.67 7.29
C LYS A 147 34.75 -3.11 5.83
N GLY A 148 33.72 -2.85 5.02
CA GLY A 148 33.73 -3.16 3.58
C GLY A 148 33.69 -4.66 3.25
N TYR A 149 33.29 -5.51 4.20
CA TYR A 149 33.13 -6.94 3.90
C TYR A 149 31.96 -7.15 2.94
N ILE A 150 32.18 -7.95 1.89
CA ILE A 150 31.17 -8.33 0.92
C ILE A 150 30.65 -9.72 1.33
N PRO A 151 29.42 -9.83 1.86
CA PRO A 151 28.86 -11.11 2.25
C PRO A 151 28.51 -11.95 1.01
N ASN A 152 28.52 -13.27 1.18
CA ASN A 152 27.99 -14.18 0.18
C ASN A 152 26.45 -14.27 0.25
N LYS A 153 25.85 -15.00 -0.70
CA LYS A 153 24.39 -15.19 -0.79
C LYS A 153 23.79 -15.75 0.49
N ASP A 154 24.40 -16.80 1.06
CA ASP A 154 23.85 -17.51 2.21
C ASP A 154 23.92 -16.65 3.48
N GLU A 155 25.02 -15.91 3.66
CA GLU A 155 25.18 -14.95 4.76
C GLU A 155 24.11 -13.85 4.71
N ALA A 156 23.91 -13.24 3.55
CA ALA A 156 22.91 -12.18 3.37
C ALA A 156 21.48 -12.71 3.48
N ASN A 157 21.20 -13.89 2.91
CA ASN A 157 19.89 -14.53 3.02
C ASN A 157 19.56 -14.90 4.47
N ASN A 158 20.52 -15.48 5.22
CA ASN A 158 20.31 -15.81 6.62
C ASN A 158 20.07 -14.55 7.46
N TYR A 159 20.83 -13.48 7.24
CA TYR A 159 20.61 -12.20 7.92
C TYR A 159 19.21 -11.63 7.63
N ALA A 160 18.78 -11.64 6.37
CA ALA A 160 17.46 -11.17 5.97
C ALA A 160 16.33 -12.01 6.60
N LYS A 161 16.48 -13.34 6.60
CA LYS A 161 15.53 -14.27 7.22
C LYS A 161 15.39 -14.06 8.72
N GLU A 162 16.50 -13.96 9.44
CA GLU A 162 16.48 -13.73 10.88
C GLU A 162 15.90 -12.34 11.22
N ALA A 163 16.19 -11.32 10.39
CA ALA A 163 15.63 -9.98 10.54
C ALA A 163 14.12 -9.95 10.29
N TYR A 164 13.65 -10.66 9.27
CA TYR A 164 12.22 -10.84 8.98
C TYR A 164 11.51 -11.45 10.19
N GLY A 165 12.02 -12.57 10.71
CA GLY A 165 11.45 -13.24 11.88
C GLY A 165 11.41 -12.32 13.11
N TYR A 166 12.48 -11.56 13.33
CA TYR A 166 12.57 -10.58 14.41
C TYR A 166 11.48 -9.50 14.33
N ILE A 167 11.33 -8.85 13.17
CA ILE A 167 10.33 -7.79 12.98
C ILE A 167 8.92 -8.36 13.07
N VAL A 168 8.64 -9.47 12.37
CA VAL A 168 7.30 -10.08 12.31
C VAL A 168 6.85 -10.56 13.68
N HIS A 169 7.72 -11.26 14.43
CA HIS A 169 7.38 -11.73 15.78
C HIS A 169 7.03 -10.55 16.71
N SER A 170 7.86 -9.51 16.69
CA SER A 170 7.62 -8.31 17.51
C SER A 170 6.37 -7.55 17.06
N LEU A 171 6.07 -7.50 15.76
CA LEU A 171 4.82 -6.94 15.23
C LEU A 171 3.58 -7.76 15.61
N GLN A 172 3.68 -9.09 15.71
CA GLN A 172 2.57 -9.93 16.17
C GLN A 172 2.17 -9.58 17.60
N VAL A 173 3.15 -9.42 18.49
CA VAL A 173 2.93 -8.97 19.88
C VAL A 173 2.31 -7.57 19.90
N LEU A 174 2.83 -6.66 19.06
CA LEU A 174 2.33 -5.29 18.99
C LEU A 174 0.90 -5.23 18.46
N LYS A 175 0.56 -6.01 17.42
CA LYS A 175 -0.80 -6.06 16.86
C LYS A 175 -1.81 -6.75 17.75
N SER A 176 -1.43 -7.81 18.47
CA SER A 176 -2.34 -8.49 19.38
C SER A 176 -2.75 -7.61 20.56
N THR A 177 -1.94 -6.59 20.88
CA THR A 177 -2.14 -5.74 22.06
C THR A 177 -2.58 -4.32 21.69
N TYR A 178 -2.01 -3.74 20.63
CA TYR A 178 -2.08 -2.30 20.30
C TYR A 178 -2.48 -2.04 18.84
N SER A 179 -3.34 -2.87 18.24
CA SER A 179 -3.83 -2.71 16.86
C SER A 179 -4.45 -1.33 16.60
N GLU A 180 -5.23 -0.80 17.53
CA GLU A 180 -5.83 0.54 17.43
C GLU A 180 -4.76 1.64 17.37
N SER A 181 -3.73 1.54 18.20
CA SER A 181 -2.62 2.50 18.23
C SER A 181 -1.77 2.45 16.97
N ILE A 182 -1.59 1.26 16.37
CA ILE A 182 -0.98 1.12 15.04
C ILE A 182 -1.81 1.86 13.99
N ASN A 183 -3.12 1.59 13.92
CA ASN A 183 -3.99 2.24 12.94
C ASN A 183 -4.03 3.77 13.13
N LYS A 184 -4.02 4.22 14.39
CA LYS A 184 -3.95 5.64 14.72
C LYS A 184 -2.64 6.28 14.26
N LEU A 185 -1.50 5.60 14.44
CA LEU A 185 -0.21 6.10 13.96
C LEU A 185 -0.20 6.25 12.43
N ILE A 186 -0.65 5.21 11.71
CA ILE A 186 -0.73 5.24 10.24
C ILE A 186 -1.63 6.40 9.79
N PHE A 187 -2.80 6.56 10.41
CA PHE A 187 -3.71 7.65 10.10
C PHE A 187 -3.11 9.03 10.39
N MET A 188 -2.39 9.19 11.51
CA MET A 188 -1.68 10.43 11.84
C MET A 188 -0.60 10.76 10.79
N ASN A 189 0.16 9.76 10.34
CA ASN A 189 1.17 9.92 9.29
C ASN A 189 0.54 10.41 7.97
N LEU A 190 -0.59 9.80 7.58
CA LEU A 190 -1.35 10.20 6.39
C LEU A 190 -1.94 11.62 6.53
N GLN A 191 -2.49 11.98 7.69
CA GLN A 191 -3.05 13.32 7.93
C GLN A 191 -2.00 14.44 7.90
N ASN A 192 -0.81 14.18 8.45
CA ASN A 192 0.28 15.13 8.40
C ASN A 192 0.73 15.40 6.96
N ALA A 193 0.71 14.37 6.11
CA ALA A 193 1.03 14.50 4.69
C ALA A 193 -0.07 15.23 3.89
N THR A 194 -1.35 15.05 4.21
CA THR A 194 -2.45 15.77 3.54
C THR A 194 -2.53 17.25 3.92
N SER A 195 -2.34 17.58 5.20
CA SER A 195 -2.42 18.96 5.71
C SER A 195 -1.41 19.91 5.07
N ALA A 196 -0.31 19.37 4.52
CA ALA A 196 0.68 20.12 3.77
C ALA A 196 0.20 20.53 2.36
N ASN A 197 -0.87 19.94 1.82
CA ASN A 197 -1.26 20.03 0.41
C ASN A 197 -2.77 20.18 0.18
N ASN A 198 -3.33 21.34 0.52
CA ASN A 198 -4.78 21.60 0.46
C ASN A 198 -5.38 21.88 -0.94
N LYS A 199 -4.64 21.69 -2.04
CA LYS A 199 -5.07 22.17 -3.38
C LYS A 199 -5.39 21.10 -4.41
N LEU A 200 -5.04 19.84 -4.16
CA LEU A 200 -5.25 18.74 -5.10
C LEU A 200 -6.02 17.60 -4.42
N PRO A 201 -6.81 16.82 -5.17
CA PRO A 201 -7.40 15.59 -4.64
C PRO A 201 -6.32 14.65 -4.13
N VAL A 202 -6.54 14.12 -2.91
CA VAL A 202 -5.62 13.18 -2.25
C VAL A 202 -6.27 11.80 -2.18
N SER A 203 -5.49 10.78 -2.51
CA SER A 203 -5.78 9.37 -2.24
C SER A 203 -4.67 8.75 -1.40
N THR A 204 -4.96 7.58 -0.84
CA THR A 204 -3.95 6.74 -0.20
C THR A 204 -3.88 5.41 -0.94
N MET A 205 -2.71 4.77 -0.90
CA MET A 205 -2.46 3.49 -1.56
C MET A 205 -1.64 2.62 -0.61
N GLY A 206 -2.06 1.37 -0.42
CA GLY A 206 -1.23 0.34 0.18
C GLY A 206 -0.58 -0.50 -0.92
N VAL A 207 0.67 -0.90 -0.70
CA VAL A 207 1.35 -1.93 -1.48
C VAL A 207 1.54 -3.17 -0.60
N ASN A 208 1.37 -4.35 -1.18
CA ASN A 208 1.53 -5.60 -0.44
C ASN A 208 3.00 -5.85 -0.06
N SER A 209 3.54 -5.13 0.91
CA SER A 209 4.95 -5.20 1.30
C SER A 209 5.33 -6.60 1.80
N ILE A 210 6.62 -6.93 1.81
CA ILE A 210 7.12 -8.21 2.37
C ILE A 210 6.71 -8.40 3.83
N ILE A 211 6.69 -7.33 4.63
CA ILE A 211 6.29 -7.39 6.03
C ILE A 211 4.76 -7.39 6.17
N GLY A 212 4.08 -6.65 5.30
CA GLY A 212 2.63 -6.57 5.19
C GLY A 212 1.94 -6.01 6.44
N LEU A 213 2.43 -4.93 7.04
CA LEU A 213 1.89 -4.40 8.30
C LEU A 213 0.36 -4.19 8.23
N ILE A 214 -0.16 -3.69 7.11
CA ILE A 214 -1.59 -3.45 6.91
C ILE A 214 -2.31 -4.59 6.19
N SER A 215 -1.64 -5.73 5.98
CA SER A 215 -2.22 -6.89 5.30
C SER A 215 -3.44 -7.42 6.05
N GLY A 216 -4.52 -7.62 5.31
CA GLY A 216 -5.72 -8.34 5.76
C GLY A 216 -5.64 -9.85 5.55
N GLU A 217 -4.48 -10.39 5.14
CA GLU A 217 -4.29 -11.83 4.94
C GLU A 217 -4.51 -12.61 6.24
N LYS A 218 -5.28 -13.71 6.17
CA LYS A 218 -5.60 -14.55 7.33
C LYS A 218 -4.37 -15.24 7.94
N ASP A 219 -3.34 -15.47 7.14
CA ASP A 219 -2.06 -16.07 7.51
C ASP A 219 -0.96 -15.03 7.75
N TRP A 220 -1.33 -13.74 7.89
CA TRP A 220 -0.36 -12.70 8.18
C TRP A 220 0.43 -13.00 9.47
N GLY A 221 1.76 -12.97 9.37
CA GLY A 221 2.70 -13.25 10.46
C GLY A 221 3.07 -14.73 10.65
N SER A 222 2.38 -15.68 10.01
CA SER A 222 2.82 -17.09 9.98
C SER A 222 3.56 -17.46 8.68
N LYS A 223 3.48 -16.59 7.66
CA LYS A 223 4.19 -16.71 6.38
C LYS A 223 5.71 -16.74 6.61
N SER A 224 6.39 -17.76 6.06
CA SER A 224 7.85 -17.87 6.12
C SER A 224 8.52 -16.78 5.29
N PHE A 225 9.77 -16.46 5.62
CA PHE A 225 10.57 -15.50 4.84
C PHE A 225 10.69 -15.94 3.38
N GLU A 226 10.93 -17.22 3.13
CA GLU A 226 11.07 -17.77 1.77
C GLU A 226 9.80 -17.56 0.95
N LYS A 227 8.62 -17.78 1.55
CA LYS A 227 7.34 -17.55 0.88
C LYS A 227 7.09 -16.06 0.62
N ALA A 228 7.37 -15.22 1.61
CA ALA A 228 7.22 -13.77 1.47
C ALA A 228 8.16 -13.18 0.40
N LEU A 229 9.39 -13.69 0.33
CA LEU A 229 10.38 -13.32 -0.69
C LEU A 229 9.95 -13.78 -2.10
N ASP A 230 9.40 -15.00 -2.22
CA ASP A 230 8.89 -15.50 -3.49
C ASP A 230 7.65 -14.73 -3.97
N ASP A 231 6.72 -14.40 -3.06
CA ASP A 231 5.57 -13.53 -3.37
C ASP A 231 6.00 -12.15 -3.86
N PHE A 232 7.03 -11.59 -3.23
CA PHE A 232 7.63 -10.34 -3.68
C PHE A 232 8.28 -10.47 -5.06
N ARG A 233 9.03 -11.55 -5.32
CA ARG A 233 9.64 -11.81 -6.63
C ARG A 233 8.57 -11.89 -7.72
N ILE A 234 7.51 -12.66 -7.51
CA ILE A 234 6.38 -12.80 -8.45
C ILE A 234 5.72 -11.43 -8.69
N ARG A 235 5.42 -10.68 -7.62
CA ARG A 235 4.86 -9.33 -7.72
C ARG A 235 5.77 -8.41 -8.53
N ARG A 236 7.09 -8.43 -8.31
CA ARG A 236 8.05 -7.62 -9.05
C ARG A 236 8.07 -7.97 -10.54
N GLU A 237 7.97 -9.26 -10.87
CA GLU A 237 7.86 -9.74 -12.26
C GLU A 237 6.55 -9.29 -12.92
N MET A 238 5.41 -9.39 -12.22
CA MET A 238 4.12 -8.90 -12.71
C MET A 238 4.13 -7.39 -12.95
N LEU A 239 4.67 -6.61 -12.00
CA LEU A 239 4.78 -5.16 -12.12
C LEU A 239 5.68 -4.75 -13.30
N ALA A 240 6.76 -5.50 -13.57
CA ALA A 240 7.62 -5.25 -14.73
C ALA A 240 6.91 -5.51 -16.07
N GLN A 241 5.85 -6.32 -16.08
CA GLN A 241 5.02 -6.58 -17.25
C GLN A 241 3.86 -5.60 -17.40
N LEU A 242 3.48 -4.85 -16.36
CA LEU A 242 2.35 -3.91 -16.39
C LEU A 242 2.37 -2.93 -17.57
N PRO A 243 3.51 -2.34 -17.97
CA PRO A 243 3.56 -1.48 -19.15
C PRO A 243 3.13 -2.18 -20.45
N ASN A 244 3.38 -3.50 -20.55
CA ASN A 244 2.99 -4.32 -21.71
C ASN A 244 1.55 -4.85 -21.60
N ILE A 245 1.09 -5.11 -20.36
CA ILE A 245 -0.29 -5.53 -20.07
C ILE A 245 -1.26 -4.38 -20.34
N HIS A 246 -0.87 -3.12 -20.09
CA HIS A 246 -1.69 -1.94 -20.44
C HIS A 246 -2.03 -1.93 -21.94
N LEU A 247 -1.05 -2.14 -22.81
CA LEU A 247 -1.28 -2.22 -24.26
C LEU A 247 -2.29 -3.34 -24.62
N LEU A 248 -2.10 -4.53 -24.07
CA LEU A 248 -2.94 -5.70 -24.37
C LEU A 248 -4.36 -5.57 -23.79
N LEU A 249 -4.49 -5.09 -22.55
CA LEU A 249 -5.79 -4.88 -21.91
C LEU A 249 -6.55 -3.70 -22.51
N THR A 250 -5.92 -2.66 -23.06
CA THR A 250 -6.69 -1.59 -23.70
C THR A 250 -7.34 -2.01 -25.02
N GLU A 251 -6.76 -2.98 -25.74
CA GLU A 251 -7.37 -3.55 -26.94
C GLU A 251 -8.41 -4.61 -26.54
N ASP A 252 -8.03 -5.60 -25.74
CA ASP A 252 -8.94 -6.68 -25.33
C ASP A 252 -10.06 -6.22 -24.40
N ALA A 253 -9.83 -5.31 -23.44
CA ALA A 253 -10.89 -4.85 -22.54
C ALA A 253 -11.87 -3.89 -23.22
N ASN A 254 -11.46 -3.17 -24.27
CA ASN A 254 -12.42 -2.41 -25.08
C ASN A 254 -13.30 -3.33 -25.90
N ASP A 255 -12.76 -4.44 -26.40
CA ASP A 255 -13.55 -5.41 -27.15
C ASP A 255 -14.44 -6.26 -26.24
N ILE A 256 -13.95 -6.68 -25.06
CA ILE A 256 -14.78 -7.32 -24.01
C ILE A 256 -15.87 -6.37 -23.51
N ALA A 257 -15.57 -5.08 -23.33
CA ALA A 257 -16.57 -4.10 -22.93
C ALA A 257 -17.64 -3.88 -24.02
N LYS A 258 -17.26 -3.85 -25.31
CA LYS A 258 -18.25 -3.77 -26.40
C LYS A 258 -19.15 -5.02 -26.49
N GLU A 259 -18.63 -6.19 -26.13
CA GLU A 259 -19.38 -7.44 -26.12
C GLU A 259 -20.20 -7.67 -24.84
N ALA A 260 -19.98 -6.86 -23.79
CA ALA A 260 -20.71 -6.95 -22.55
C ALA A 260 -22.16 -6.43 -22.70
N THR A 261 -23.07 -7.06 -21.96
CA THR A 261 -24.42 -6.52 -21.75
C THR A 261 -24.41 -5.52 -20.60
N TYR A 262 -25.09 -4.40 -20.79
CA TYR A 262 -25.20 -3.33 -19.80
C TYR A 262 -26.66 -3.18 -19.38
N ARG A 263 -26.91 -3.05 -18.09
CA ARG A 263 -28.26 -2.76 -17.58
C ARG A 263 -28.27 -1.51 -16.75
N THR A 264 -29.39 -0.80 -16.77
CA THR A 264 -29.63 0.34 -15.88
C THR A 264 -30.93 0.17 -15.13
N HIS A 265 -30.87 0.32 -13.81
CA HIS A 265 -32.04 0.42 -12.95
C HIS A 265 -32.51 1.88 -12.91
N PHE A 266 -33.83 2.10 -12.96
CA PHE A 266 -34.41 3.43 -13.01
C PHE A 266 -35.65 3.56 -12.11
N ASP A 267 -35.98 4.79 -11.71
CA ASP A 267 -37.21 5.11 -10.98
C ASP A 267 -38.41 5.09 -11.96
N PRO A 268 -39.42 4.22 -11.74
CA PRO A 268 -40.58 4.13 -12.63
C PRO A 268 -41.46 5.38 -12.64
N LYS A 269 -41.30 6.33 -11.71
CA LYS A 269 -42.12 7.54 -11.65
C LYS A 269 -41.66 8.63 -12.61
N ASP A 270 -40.36 8.80 -12.76
CA ASP A 270 -39.76 9.92 -13.49
C ASP A 270 -38.64 9.49 -14.45
N GLY A 271 -38.35 8.19 -14.56
CA GLY A 271 -37.36 7.68 -15.49
C GLY A 271 -35.91 7.87 -15.03
N ARG A 272 -35.68 8.44 -13.84
CA ARG A 272 -34.32 8.75 -13.38
C ARG A 272 -33.51 7.48 -13.19
N ILE A 273 -32.28 7.48 -13.71
CA ILE A 273 -31.34 6.36 -13.51
C ILE A 273 -30.86 6.32 -12.05
N LEU A 274 -30.93 5.13 -11.46
CA LEU A 274 -30.55 4.85 -10.08
C LEU A 274 -29.29 3.99 -9.96
N GLY A 275 -28.89 3.29 -11.02
CA GLY A 275 -27.63 2.54 -11.04
C GLY A 275 -27.37 1.76 -12.33
N PHE A 276 -26.10 1.48 -12.60
CA PHE A 276 -25.62 0.73 -13.77
C PHE A 276 -25.03 -0.62 -13.36
N TYR A 277 -25.29 -1.65 -14.16
CA TYR A 277 -24.97 -3.05 -13.90
C TYR A 277 -24.38 -3.69 -15.17
N PRO A 278 -23.07 -3.53 -15.42
CA PRO A 278 -22.40 -4.21 -16.52
C PRO A 278 -22.19 -5.69 -16.20
N SER A 279 -22.47 -6.57 -17.16
CA SER A 279 -22.34 -8.04 -17.00
C SER A 279 -20.93 -8.56 -16.75
N ILE A 280 -19.90 -7.73 -16.91
CA ILE A 280 -18.51 -8.04 -16.54
C ILE A 280 -18.28 -8.07 -15.02
N ILE A 281 -19.27 -7.64 -14.23
CA ILE A 281 -19.26 -7.70 -12.76
C ILE A 281 -20.37 -8.67 -12.32
N GLU A 282 -20.04 -9.63 -11.47
CA GLU A 282 -21.04 -10.53 -10.88
C GLU A 282 -21.86 -9.79 -9.82
N TYR A 283 -23.17 -9.71 -10.03
CA TYR A 283 -24.13 -9.16 -9.07
C TYR A 283 -25.03 -10.29 -8.55
N GLU A 284 -25.31 -10.32 -7.25
CA GLU A 284 -26.23 -11.31 -6.67
C GLU A 284 -27.66 -11.15 -7.24
N THR A 285 -28.12 -9.91 -7.42
CA THR A 285 -29.39 -9.56 -8.08
C THR A 285 -29.31 -8.16 -8.69
N ILE A 286 -30.01 -7.93 -9.81
CA ILE A 286 -30.18 -6.61 -10.43
C ILE A 286 -31.58 -6.08 -10.07
N PRO A 287 -31.72 -4.86 -9.52
CA PRO A 287 -33.02 -4.31 -9.14
C PRO A 287 -33.96 -4.07 -10.33
N GLU A 288 -35.27 -4.28 -10.11
CA GLU A 288 -36.34 -3.97 -11.07
C GLU A 288 -37.02 -2.63 -10.73
N PRO A 289 -37.46 -1.83 -11.73
CA PRO A 289 -37.37 -2.10 -13.16
C PRO A 289 -35.98 -1.79 -13.71
N HIS A 290 -35.53 -2.53 -14.73
CA HIS A 290 -34.32 -2.21 -15.50
C HIS A 290 -34.54 -2.34 -17.01
N ILE A 291 -33.62 -1.74 -17.77
CA ILE A 291 -33.52 -1.91 -19.24
C ILE A 291 -32.09 -2.32 -19.61
N ASP A 292 -31.94 -3.01 -20.74
CA ASP A 292 -30.65 -3.26 -21.37
C ASP A 292 -30.19 -2.02 -22.16
N LEU A 293 -28.90 -1.76 -22.15
CA LEU A 293 -28.22 -0.68 -22.87
C LEU A 293 -27.16 -1.27 -23.80
N THR A 294 -26.93 -0.60 -24.92
CA THR A 294 -25.71 -0.77 -25.71
C THR A 294 -24.50 -0.17 -24.99
N TYR A 295 -23.30 -0.58 -25.40
CA TYR A 295 -22.06 0.01 -24.88
C TYR A 295 -22.01 1.52 -25.11
N GLU A 296 -22.43 2.00 -26.29
CA GLU A 296 -22.45 3.42 -26.65
C GLU A 296 -23.42 4.23 -25.78
N GLU A 297 -24.61 3.69 -25.51
CA GLU A 297 -25.61 4.30 -24.63
C GLU A 297 -25.12 4.38 -23.18
N TRP A 298 -24.54 3.29 -22.68
CA TRP A 298 -23.95 3.26 -21.34
C TRP A 298 -22.81 4.27 -21.19
N GLN A 299 -21.90 4.32 -22.17
CA GLN A 299 -20.80 5.29 -22.20
C GLN A 299 -21.31 6.73 -22.31
N GLY A 300 -22.37 6.96 -23.08
CA GLY A 300 -23.02 8.27 -23.16
C GLY A 300 -23.54 8.73 -21.81
N CYS A 301 -24.21 7.85 -21.06
CA CYS A 301 -24.75 8.21 -19.75
C CYS A 301 -23.68 8.39 -18.67
N LEU A 302 -22.58 7.64 -18.72
CA LEU A 302 -21.45 7.89 -17.82
C LEU A 302 -20.82 9.27 -18.04
N LYS A 303 -20.80 9.76 -19.29
CA LYS A 303 -20.24 11.07 -19.64
C LYS A 303 -21.15 12.24 -19.26
N ALA A 304 -22.47 12.03 -19.23
CA ALA A 304 -23.45 13.06 -18.92
C ALA A 304 -24.67 12.46 -18.17
N PRO A 305 -24.49 12.05 -16.90
CA PRO A 305 -25.54 11.34 -16.16
C PRO A 305 -26.79 12.18 -15.93
N ASP A 306 -26.64 13.51 -15.78
CA ASP A 306 -27.76 14.45 -15.61
C ASP A 306 -28.60 14.65 -16.88
N ARG A 307 -28.16 14.08 -18.02
CA ARG A 307 -28.84 14.14 -19.32
C ARG A 307 -29.39 12.80 -19.76
N CYS A 308 -29.30 11.78 -18.90
CA CYS A 308 -29.82 10.45 -19.19
C CYS A 308 -31.02 10.13 -18.29
N SER A 309 -32.12 9.75 -18.93
CA SER A 309 -33.30 9.19 -18.28
C SER A 309 -33.86 8.04 -19.11
N VAL A 310 -34.73 7.24 -18.50
CA VAL A 310 -35.49 6.19 -19.18
C VAL A 310 -36.90 6.69 -19.37
N ASP A 311 -37.35 6.77 -20.62
CA ASP A 311 -38.76 7.00 -20.91
C ASP A 311 -39.57 5.80 -20.38
N THR A 312 -40.42 6.07 -19.39
CA THR A 312 -41.09 5.05 -18.58
C THR A 312 -42.17 4.30 -19.37
N ASP A 313 -42.72 4.91 -20.43
CA ASP A 313 -43.75 4.34 -21.29
C ASP A 313 -43.15 3.40 -22.35
N SER A 314 -42.08 3.85 -23.01
CA SER A 314 -41.39 3.10 -24.07
C SER A 314 -40.28 2.19 -23.59
N LYS A 315 -39.85 2.34 -22.32
CA LYS A 315 -38.71 1.66 -21.71
C LYS A 315 -37.44 1.79 -22.54
N LYS A 316 -37.19 3.00 -23.04
CA LYS A 316 -36.00 3.34 -23.82
C LYS A 316 -35.21 4.44 -23.15
N LEU A 317 -33.91 4.40 -23.35
CA LEU A 317 -33.03 5.47 -22.91
C LEU A 317 -33.29 6.74 -23.73
N VAL A 318 -33.34 7.88 -23.04
CA VAL A 318 -33.45 9.22 -23.61
C VAL A 318 -32.25 10.04 -23.17
N PHE A 319 -31.67 10.74 -24.15
CA PHE A 319 -30.64 11.75 -23.92
C PHE A 319 -31.24 13.13 -24.14
N GLU A 320 -31.24 13.97 -23.10
CA GLU A 320 -31.75 15.36 -23.14
C GLU A 320 -30.65 16.43 -23.31
#